data_AF-A0A8I1P2V4-F1
#
_entry.id   AF-A0A8I1P2V4-F1
#
_cell.length_a   1.000
_cell.length_b   1.000
_cell.length_c   1.000
_cell.angle_alpha   90.00
_cell.angle_beta   90.00
_cell.angle_gamma   90.00
#
_symmetry.space_group_name_H-M   'P 1'
#
loop_
_entity.id
_entity.type
_entity.pdbx_description
1 polymer ?
#
loop_
_entity_poly.entity_id
_entity_poly.type
_entity_poly.pdbx_seq_one_letter_code
_entity_poly.pdbx_strand_id
1 'polypeptide(L)'
;MKPIQLLPLAPRPFEDELISSWQGRVAARYSLGTDDIDTWLHLDGSVSEDRDFNPALENLRRWARACRVRSDIVEKLALCRHAAPLGYVLRSQSCGICPACLEDDRRNDRDQYLRRTWSRAETVACTIHRLRLRYFCPACFAGRSFRFEYRDGLAELICSGCLAAVSRAPPAPSERRHAELLIATMKAINDAEEGRGQTTLAKLKEAIRFLWTASPNTLRPEIDLFGVECPFGRTSIPVTEDAPMTALSVTWRCSTLLTIAQMLDIGNARSDLGPPDQWLIWAFTRFGGRNDPDRIPPECPKAERREKQPPRRSDADYLRLAITAIKDPRWNKLSTLAPRNRSKAISRLARELLSSSEAQTETPHP
;
A
#
# COMPACT_ATOMS: atom_id res chain seq x y z
N MET A 1 33.22 -14.21 -29.44
CA MET A 1 31.87 -13.67 -29.17
C MET A 1 31.51 -14.02 -27.73
N LYS A 2 31.12 -13.05 -26.89
CA LYS A 2 30.59 -13.38 -25.56
C LYS A 2 29.24 -14.09 -25.74
N PRO A 3 28.97 -15.19 -25.01
CA PRO A 3 27.70 -15.90 -25.12
C PRO A 3 26.54 -14.95 -24.75
N ILE A 4 25.48 -14.96 -25.57
CA ILE A 4 24.27 -14.20 -25.26
C ILE A 4 23.55 -14.95 -24.14
N GLN A 5 23.41 -14.28 -23.00
CA GLN A 5 22.61 -14.74 -21.88
C GLN A 5 21.13 -14.70 -22.26
N LEU A 6 20.47 -15.86 -22.23
CA LEU A 6 19.07 -16.01 -22.60
C LEU A 6 18.26 -16.64 -21.47
N LEU A 7 17.04 -16.18 -21.29
CA LEU A 7 16.03 -16.70 -20.38
C LEU A 7 14.89 -17.31 -21.23
N PRO A 8 14.91 -18.62 -21.53
CA PRO A 8 13.90 -19.27 -22.36
C PRO A 8 12.47 -19.24 -21.80
N LEU A 9 12.32 -19.25 -20.48
CA LEU A 9 11.06 -19.25 -19.75
C LEU A 9 10.76 -17.82 -19.27
N ALA A 10 10.53 -16.91 -20.22
CA ALA A 10 10.25 -15.51 -19.94
C ALA A 10 8.81 -15.15 -20.36
N PRO A 11 7.86 -14.98 -19.43
CA PRO A 11 6.54 -14.48 -19.78
C PRO A 11 6.64 -13.07 -20.40
N ARG A 12 5.71 -12.77 -21.31
CA ARG A 12 5.60 -11.43 -21.91
C ARG A 12 5.05 -10.45 -20.87
N PRO A 13 5.51 -9.19 -20.85
CA PRO A 13 4.94 -8.17 -19.98
C PRO A 13 3.50 -7.85 -20.39
N PHE A 14 2.65 -7.51 -19.42
CA PHE A 14 1.33 -6.92 -19.72
C PHE A 14 1.45 -5.41 -19.97
N GLU A 15 0.48 -4.84 -20.69
CA GLU A 15 0.50 -3.43 -21.08
C GLU A 15 0.48 -2.46 -19.88
N ASP A 16 -0.27 -2.82 -18.84
CA ASP A 16 -0.39 -2.05 -17.61
C ASP A 16 0.44 -2.64 -16.46
N GLU A 17 1.50 -3.40 -16.73
CA GLU A 17 2.33 -4.02 -15.69
C GLU A 17 3.51 -3.14 -15.24
N LEU A 18 3.88 -3.22 -13.96
CA LEU A 18 5.14 -2.65 -13.45
C LEU A 18 6.37 -3.44 -13.95
N ILE A 19 7.48 -2.75 -14.23
CA ILE A 19 8.73 -3.39 -14.67
C ILE A 19 9.22 -4.41 -13.64
N SER A 20 9.19 -4.05 -12.35
CA SER A 20 9.55 -4.92 -11.23
C SER A 20 8.63 -6.13 -11.10
N SER A 21 7.35 -5.99 -11.48
CA SER A 21 6.42 -7.12 -11.56
C SER A 21 6.81 -8.08 -12.66
N TRP A 22 7.02 -7.58 -13.87
CA TRP A 22 7.39 -8.42 -15.01
C TRP A 22 8.72 -9.17 -14.74
N GLN A 23 9.73 -8.46 -14.25
CA GLN A 23 11.01 -9.06 -13.87
C GLN A 23 10.85 -10.12 -12.77
N GLY A 24 10.01 -9.84 -11.76
CA GLY A 24 9.71 -10.79 -10.69
C GLY A 24 9.04 -12.07 -11.21
N ARG A 25 8.09 -11.96 -12.15
CA ARG A 25 7.45 -13.13 -12.78
C ARG A 25 8.43 -13.95 -13.60
N VAL A 26 9.33 -13.29 -14.36
CA VAL A 26 10.40 -13.97 -15.09
C VAL A 26 11.32 -14.71 -14.12
N ALA A 27 11.81 -14.04 -13.08
CA ALA A 27 12.71 -14.64 -12.09
C ALA A 27 12.06 -15.83 -11.37
N ALA A 28 10.76 -15.76 -11.09
CA ALA A 28 10.00 -16.85 -10.48
C ALA A 28 10.02 -18.14 -11.32
N ARG A 29 10.10 -18.06 -12.66
CA ARG A 29 10.24 -19.24 -13.53
C ARG A 29 11.54 -20.02 -13.32
N TYR A 30 12.53 -19.38 -12.72
CA TYR A 30 13.84 -19.96 -12.43
C TYR A 30 14.05 -20.24 -10.95
N SER A 31 13.04 -20.03 -10.11
CA SER A 31 13.17 -20.08 -8.64
C SER A 31 14.25 -19.13 -8.11
N LEU A 32 14.44 -18.00 -8.79
CA LEU A 32 15.41 -16.96 -8.46
C LEU A 32 14.70 -15.66 -8.07
N GLY A 33 15.42 -14.78 -7.36
CA GLY A 33 15.02 -13.39 -7.18
C GLY A 33 15.43 -12.53 -8.39
N THR A 34 14.81 -11.36 -8.53
CA THR A 34 15.19 -10.39 -9.57
C THR A 34 16.68 -10.00 -9.48
N ASP A 35 17.19 -9.81 -8.26
CA ASP A 35 18.58 -9.43 -8.03
C ASP A 35 19.59 -10.53 -8.46
N ASP A 36 19.19 -11.80 -8.39
CA ASP A 36 20.01 -12.92 -8.88
C ASP A 36 20.14 -12.86 -10.41
N ILE A 37 19.04 -12.54 -11.11
CA ILE A 37 19.03 -12.37 -12.56
C ILE A 37 19.83 -11.11 -12.96
N ASP A 38 19.72 -10.02 -12.22
CA ASP A 38 20.51 -8.81 -12.49
C ASP A 38 22.01 -9.08 -12.38
N THR A 39 22.41 -9.82 -11.33
CA THR A 39 23.80 -10.24 -11.12
C THR A 39 24.28 -11.10 -12.29
N TRP A 40 23.44 -12.05 -12.73
CA TRP A 40 23.74 -12.88 -13.89
C TRP A 40 23.87 -12.07 -15.18
N LEU A 41 23.01 -11.07 -15.40
CA LEU A 41 23.04 -10.14 -16.55
C LEU A 41 24.18 -9.10 -16.49
N HIS A 42 25.01 -9.15 -15.44
CA HIS A 42 26.11 -8.22 -15.20
C HIS A 42 25.67 -6.75 -15.27
N LEU A 43 24.49 -6.42 -14.73
CA LEU A 43 23.99 -5.05 -14.79
C LEU A 43 24.87 -4.12 -13.95
N ASP A 44 25.23 -2.97 -14.54
CA ASP A 44 26.08 -1.98 -13.89
C ASP A 44 25.23 -1.08 -12.98
N GLY A 45 25.66 -0.94 -11.72
CA GLY A 45 25.07 -0.03 -10.74
C GLY A 45 24.52 -0.71 -9.49
N SER A 46 24.49 0.06 -8.39
CA SER A 46 23.57 -0.20 -7.28
C SER A 46 22.20 -0.48 -7.88
N VAL A 47 21.65 -1.67 -7.60
CA VAL A 47 20.29 -2.07 -7.95
C VAL A 47 19.32 -1.20 -7.14
N SER A 48 19.32 0.08 -7.52
CA SER A 48 18.73 1.19 -6.82
C SER A 48 17.23 1.10 -7.04
N GLU A 49 16.54 0.79 -5.94
CA GLU A 49 15.24 1.22 -5.41
C GLU A 49 14.12 1.79 -6.31
N ASP A 50 14.38 2.14 -7.58
CA ASP A 50 13.51 2.88 -8.48
C ASP A 50 13.43 2.29 -9.90
N ARG A 51 13.38 0.95 -10.00
CA ARG A 51 13.31 0.18 -11.26
C ARG A 51 12.05 0.47 -12.09
N ASP A 52 10.98 0.92 -11.45
CA ASP A 52 9.71 1.18 -12.11
C ASP A 52 9.60 2.60 -12.66
N PHE A 53 10.26 3.60 -12.03
CA PHE A 53 10.10 5.00 -12.43
C PHE A 53 10.93 5.36 -13.65
N ASN A 54 12.26 5.36 -13.51
CA ASN A 54 13.19 5.74 -14.57
C ASN A 54 14.40 4.80 -14.62
N PRO A 55 14.20 3.52 -14.94
CA PRO A 55 15.29 2.56 -15.01
C PRO A 55 16.30 2.91 -16.10
N ALA A 56 17.58 2.62 -15.86
CA ALA A 56 18.64 2.79 -16.85
C ALA A 56 18.31 2.00 -18.13
N LEU A 57 18.32 2.69 -19.27
CA LEU A 57 17.91 2.15 -20.56
C LEU A 57 18.74 0.92 -20.98
N GLU A 58 20.04 0.94 -20.68
CA GLU A 58 20.93 -0.19 -20.95
C GLU A 58 20.52 -1.44 -20.14
N ASN A 59 20.16 -1.28 -18.87
CA ASN A 59 19.69 -2.37 -18.01
C ASN A 59 18.37 -2.96 -18.54
N LEU A 60 17.43 -2.11 -18.97
CA LEU A 60 16.19 -2.58 -19.60
C LEU A 60 16.45 -3.32 -20.90
N ARG A 61 17.38 -2.84 -21.74
CA ARG A 61 17.72 -3.50 -23.01
C ARG A 61 18.36 -4.87 -22.79
N ARG A 62 19.21 -5.03 -21.76
CA ARG A 62 19.79 -6.33 -21.38
C ARG A 62 18.71 -7.30 -20.92
N TRP A 63 17.78 -6.87 -20.06
CA TRP A 63 16.60 -7.65 -19.67
C TRP A 63 15.74 -8.05 -20.86
N ALA A 64 15.38 -7.08 -21.71
CA ALA A 64 14.56 -7.33 -22.90
C ALA A 64 15.23 -8.32 -23.86
N ARG A 65 16.53 -8.18 -24.09
CA ARG A 65 17.33 -9.11 -24.91
C ARG A 65 17.34 -10.52 -24.33
N ALA A 66 17.60 -10.67 -23.03
CA ALA A 66 17.62 -11.95 -22.35
C ALA A 66 16.27 -12.68 -22.44
N CYS A 67 15.17 -11.94 -22.29
CA CYS A 67 13.80 -12.44 -22.39
C CYS A 67 13.26 -12.51 -23.83
N ARG A 68 14.06 -12.14 -24.84
CA ARG A 68 13.65 -12.03 -26.26
C ARG A 68 12.38 -11.19 -26.46
N VAL A 69 12.23 -10.11 -25.69
CA VAL A 69 11.15 -9.11 -25.79
C VAL A 69 11.72 -7.90 -26.52
N ARG A 70 10.91 -7.19 -27.32
CA ARG A 70 11.36 -5.93 -27.92
C ARG A 70 11.58 -4.88 -26.84
N SER A 71 12.67 -4.12 -26.91
CA SER A 71 13.00 -3.15 -25.86
C SER A 71 11.93 -2.06 -25.76
N ASP A 72 11.34 -1.63 -26.87
CA ASP A 72 10.30 -0.59 -26.88
C ASP A 72 9.05 -0.96 -26.07
N ILE A 73 8.72 -2.26 -25.97
CA ILE A 73 7.61 -2.75 -25.15
C ILE A 73 7.93 -2.55 -23.67
N VAL A 74 9.14 -2.94 -23.24
CA VAL A 74 9.57 -2.83 -21.84
C VAL A 74 9.80 -1.37 -21.45
N GLU A 75 10.38 -0.58 -22.36
CA GLU A 75 10.61 0.85 -22.16
C GLU A 75 9.30 1.63 -21.93
N LYS A 76 8.21 1.23 -22.60
CA LYS A 76 6.87 1.83 -22.40
C LYS A 76 6.30 1.59 -21.01
N LEU A 77 6.79 0.62 -20.24
CA LEU A 77 6.30 0.34 -18.89
C LEU A 77 6.84 1.33 -17.84
N ALA A 78 7.92 2.07 -18.15
CA ALA A 78 8.55 3.00 -17.22
C ALA A 78 7.57 4.11 -16.79
N LEU A 79 7.39 4.32 -15.49
CA LEU A 79 6.39 5.22 -14.94
C LEU A 79 6.66 6.68 -15.29
N CYS A 80 7.92 7.08 -15.53
CA CYS A 80 8.26 8.44 -15.99
C CYS A 80 7.60 8.81 -17.33
N ARG A 81 7.10 7.82 -18.09
CA ARG A 81 6.39 8.03 -19.36
C ARG A 81 4.88 8.16 -19.20
N HIS A 82 4.36 8.01 -17.98
CA HIS A 82 2.93 8.01 -17.69
C HIS A 82 2.58 9.18 -16.79
N ALA A 83 1.44 9.80 -17.08
CA ALA A 83 0.88 10.84 -16.24
C ALA A 83 0.57 10.28 -14.83
N ALA A 84 0.89 11.10 -13.83
CA ALA A 84 0.49 10.92 -12.44
C ALA A 84 -0.12 12.26 -12.01
N PRO A 85 -1.45 12.37 -11.83
CA PRO A 85 -2.14 13.63 -11.56
C PRO A 85 -1.47 14.48 -10.47
N LEU A 86 -1.15 13.87 -9.32
CA LEU A 86 -0.49 14.58 -8.22
C LEU A 86 1.03 14.71 -8.38
N GLY A 87 1.61 14.07 -9.40
CA GLY A 87 3.06 13.99 -9.65
C GLY A 87 3.78 12.95 -8.79
N TYR A 88 3.03 12.14 -8.03
CA TYR A 88 3.57 11.24 -7.01
C TYR A 88 3.49 9.80 -7.48
N VAL A 89 4.65 9.24 -7.80
CA VAL A 89 4.81 7.83 -8.15
C VAL A 89 5.48 7.09 -7.00
N LEU A 90 4.89 5.97 -6.62
CA LEU A 90 5.33 5.10 -5.55
C LEU A 90 6.18 3.97 -6.09
N ARG A 91 7.15 3.56 -5.28
CA ARG A 91 7.90 2.32 -5.47
C ARG A 91 6.97 1.11 -5.29
N SER A 92 7.22 0.03 -6.03
CA SER A 92 6.40 -1.21 -5.97
C SER A 92 6.17 -1.76 -4.56
N GLN A 93 7.16 -1.66 -3.67
CA GLN A 93 7.06 -2.11 -2.26
C GLN A 93 6.11 -1.24 -1.40
N SER A 94 5.84 -0.02 -1.84
CA SER A 94 4.95 0.96 -1.18
C SER A 94 3.57 1.05 -1.84
N CYS A 95 3.39 0.38 -2.99
CA CYS A 95 2.11 0.29 -3.69
C CYS A 95 1.11 -0.54 -2.88
N GLY A 96 -0.15 -0.12 -2.93
CA GLY A 96 -1.23 -1.00 -2.52
C GLY A 96 -1.53 -2.01 -3.64
N ILE A 97 -2.09 -3.16 -3.30
CA ILE A 97 -2.51 -4.19 -4.25
C ILE A 97 -3.96 -4.58 -4.02
N CYS A 98 -4.66 -4.94 -5.09
CA CYS A 98 -6.01 -5.49 -4.95
C CYS A 98 -5.93 -7.02 -4.95
N PRO A 99 -6.25 -7.71 -3.83
CA PRO A 99 -6.21 -9.17 -3.78
C PRO A 99 -7.20 -9.82 -4.74
N ALA A 100 -8.36 -9.19 -4.98
CA ALA A 100 -9.37 -9.68 -5.91
C ALA A 100 -8.91 -9.58 -7.38
N CYS A 101 -8.19 -8.53 -7.77
CA CYS A 101 -7.55 -8.45 -9.09
C CYS A 101 -6.55 -9.60 -9.32
N LEU A 102 -5.72 -9.90 -8.33
CA LEU A 102 -4.75 -10.99 -8.40
C LEU A 102 -5.45 -12.37 -8.46
N GLU A 103 -6.58 -12.50 -7.76
CA GLU A 103 -7.40 -13.70 -7.81
C GLU A 103 -8.10 -13.86 -9.17
N ASP A 104 -8.58 -12.77 -9.78
CA ASP A 104 -9.12 -12.78 -11.13
C ASP A 104 -8.04 -13.15 -12.16
N ASP A 105 -6.80 -12.65 -12.02
CA ASP A 105 -5.68 -13.07 -12.86
C ASP A 105 -5.54 -14.60 -12.82
N ARG A 106 -5.52 -15.19 -11.62
CA ARG A 106 -5.43 -16.64 -11.42
C ARG A 106 -6.62 -17.40 -12.01
N ARG A 107 -7.86 -16.90 -11.82
CA ARG A 107 -9.08 -17.53 -12.35
C ARG A 107 -9.13 -17.53 -13.87
N ASN A 108 -8.44 -16.59 -14.51
CA ASN A 108 -8.29 -16.50 -15.95
C ASN A 108 -7.02 -17.21 -16.46
N ASP A 109 -6.48 -18.14 -15.67
CA ASP A 109 -5.27 -18.92 -15.99
C ASP A 109 -4.07 -18.05 -16.41
N ARG A 110 -3.92 -16.91 -15.72
CA ARG A 110 -2.92 -15.90 -16.01
C ARG A 110 -2.03 -15.69 -14.80
N ASP A 111 -0.75 -15.45 -15.06
CA ASP A 111 0.17 -14.98 -14.02
C ASP A 111 -0.41 -13.74 -13.32
N GLN A 112 -0.32 -13.72 -12.00
CA GLN A 112 -0.60 -12.52 -11.24
C GLN A 112 0.44 -11.45 -11.57
N TYR A 113 0.02 -10.18 -11.62
CA TYR A 113 0.95 -9.07 -11.86
C TYR A 113 0.54 -7.80 -11.11
N LEU A 114 1.52 -6.93 -10.87
CA LEU A 114 1.27 -5.63 -10.25
C LEU A 114 0.95 -4.60 -11.33
N ARG A 115 -0.23 -4.00 -11.21
CA ARG A 115 -0.69 -2.99 -12.17
C ARG A 115 0.01 -1.65 -11.95
N ARG A 116 0.29 -0.97 -13.05
CA ARG A 116 0.91 0.35 -13.12
C ARG A 116 0.11 1.39 -12.36
N THR A 117 -1.21 1.35 -12.46
CA THR A 117 -2.09 2.32 -11.77
C THR A 117 -1.91 2.28 -10.25
N TRP A 118 -1.55 1.12 -9.68
CA TRP A 118 -1.32 0.97 -8.24
C TRP A 118 -0.09 1.71 -7.72
N SER A 119 0.81 2.16 -8.60
CA SER A 119 1.96 2.98 -8.21
C SER A 119 1.62 4.46 -8.02
N ARG A 120 0.45 4.93 -8.43
CA ARG A 120 0.07 6.32 -8.21
C ARG A 120 -0.26 6.57 -6.74
N ALA A 121 0.23 7.65 -6.14
CA ALA A 121 0.03 7.89 -4.71
C ALA A 121 -1.44 8.17 -4.34
N GLU A 122 -2.23 8.71 -5.25
CA GLU A 122 -3.68 8.85 -5.07
C GLU A 122 -4.43 7.52 -5.23
N THR A 123 -3.83 6.50 -5.85
CA THR A 123 -4.48 5.21 -6.02
C THR A 123 -4.40 4.41 -4.72
N VAL A 124 -5.52 4.43 -3.99
CA VAL A 124 -5.69 3.77 -2.69
C VAL A 124 -6.87 2.80 -2.65
N ALA A 125 -7.69 2.78 -3.69
CA ALA A 125 -8.78 1.83 -3.87
C ALA A 125 -8.77 1.27 -5.30
N CYS A 126 -9.24 0.03 -5.44
CA CYS A 126 -9.46 -0.62 -6.72
C CYS A 126 -10.82 -0.20 -7.27
N THR A 127 -10.83 0.39 -8.46
CA THR A 127 -12.05 0.83 -9.14
C THR A 127 -12.88 -0.34 -9.68
N ILE A 128 -12.26 -1.50 -9.92
CA ILE A 128 -12.91 -2.72 -10.43
C ILE A 128 -13.65 -3.44 -9.30
N HIS A 129 -12.92 -3.83 -8.24
CA HIS A 129 -13.46 -4.63 -7.14
C HIS A 129 -14.02 -3.82 -6.00
N ARG A 130 -13.88 -2.49 -6.03
CA ARG A 130 -14.43 -1.56 -5.03
C ARG A 130 -13.90 -1.85 -3.61
N LEU A 131 -12.58 -2.06 -3.54
CA LEU A 131 -11.84 -2.38 -2.32
C LEU A 131 -10.67 -1.43 -2.13
N ARG A 132 -10.40 -1.00 -0.91
CA ARG A 132 -9.12 -0.37 -0.55
C ARG A 132 -7.98 -1.31 -0.88
N LEU A 133 -6.88 -0.74 -1.36
CA LEU A 133 -5.71 -1.51 -1.71
C LEU A 133 -4.97 -1.97 -0.45
N ARG A 134 -4.62 -3.24 -0.44
CA ARG A 134 -3.89 -3.93 0.62
C ARG A 134 -2.41 -3.58 0.55
N TYR A 135 -1.73 -3.43 1.67
CA TYR A 135 -0.29 -3.11 1.71
C TYR A 135 0.52 -3.93 2.72
N PHE A 136 -0.16 -4.86 3.40
CA PHE A 136 0.42 -5.78 4.36
C PHE A 136 -0.09 -7.20 4.12
N CYS A 137 0.68 -8.18 4.55
CA CYS A 137 0.24 -9.57 4.52
C CYS A 137 -0.88 -9.78 5.55
N PRO A 138 -2.05 -10.31 5.16
CA PRO A 138 -3.15 -10.53 6.10
C PRO A 138 -2.86 -11.67 7.09
N ALA A 139 -1.96 -12.59 6.75
CA ALA A 139 -1.56 -13.67 7.66
C ALA A 139 -0.58 -13.17 8.73
N CYS A 140 0.53 -12.54 8.33
CA CYS A 140 1.61 -12.20 9.27
C CYS A 140 1.78 -10.72 9.56
N PHE A 141 0.91 -9.86 9.01
CA PHE A 141 0.93 -8.40 9.14
C PHE A 141 2.24 -7.72 8.70
N ALA A 142 3.15 -8.46 8.06
CA ALA A 142 4.37 -7.91 7.50
C ALA A 142 4.00 -6.98 6.34
N GLY A 143 4.41 -5.73 6.44
CA GLY A 143 4.30 -4.76 5.34
C GLY A 143 5.37 -4.97 4.29
N ARG A 144 5.10 -4.51 3.07
CA ARG A 144 6.11 -4.12 2.06
C ARG A 144 7.08 -5.21 1.58
N SER A 145 6.78 -6.50 1.78
CA SER A 145 7.65 -7.59 1.32
C SER A 145 6.84 -8.72 0.68
N PHE A 146 6.45 -8.47 -0.56
CA PHE A 146 5.87 -9.46 -1.45
C PHE A 146 6.87 -9.83 -2.55
N ARG A 147 6.81 -11.07 -3.00
CA ARG A 147 7.60 -11.56 -4.14
C ARG A 147 6.78 -12.54 -4.96
N PHE A 148 7.15 -12.72 -6.22
CA PHE A 148 6.57 -13.76 -7.06
C PHE A 148 7.20 -15.12 -6.76
N GLU A 149 6.39 -16.16 -6.78
CA GLU A 149 6.82 -17.55 -6.73
C GLU A 149 6.02 -18.35 -7.77
N TYR A 150 6.66 -19.32 -8.41
CA TYR A 150 6.00 -20.18 -9.37
C TYR A 150 5.25 -21.31 -8.66
N ARG A 151 3.93 -21.32 -8.77
CA ARG A 151 3.03 -22.28 -8.10
C ARG A 151 1.90 -22.65 -9.05
N ASP A 152 1.57 -23.94 -9.11
CA ASP A 152 0.44 -24.44 -9.90
C ASP A 152 0.47 -23.99 -11.37
N GLY A 153 1.66 -23.87 -11.96
CA GLY A 153 1.83 -23.43 -13.35
C GLY A 153 1.83 -21.91 -13.58
N LEU A 154 1.64 -21.11 -12.53
CA LEU A 154 1.49 -19.65 -12.63
C LEU A 154 2.44 -18.91 -11.68
N ALA A 155 2.79 -17.67 -12.00
CA ALA A 155 3.45 -16.77 -11.05
C ALA A 155 2.39 -16.24 -10.06
N GLU A 156 2.57 -16.55 -8.78
CA GLU A 156 1.71 -16.10 -7.70
C GLU A 156 2.46 -15.13 -6.77
N LEU A 157 1.80 -14.05 -6.37
CA LEU A 157 2.35 -13.09 -5.43
C LEU A 157 2.18 -13.62 -4.00
N ILE A 158 3.31 -13.79 -3.29
CA ILE A 158 3.36 -14.34 -1.94
C ILE A 158 4.05 -13.38 -0.97
N CYS A 159 3.77 -13.54 0.32
CA CYS A 159 4.51 -12.86 1.38
C CYS A 159 5.90 -13.47 1.57
N SER A 160 6.95 -12.66 1.47
CA SER A 160 8.34 -13.10 1.72
C SER A 160 8.59 -13.56 3.17
N GLY A 161 7.78 -13.09 4.11
CA GLY A 161 7.86 -13.45 5.53
C GLY A 161 7.30 -14.83 5.83
N CYS A 162 6.02 -15.05 5.49
CA CYS A 162 5.27 -16.24 5.86
C CYS A 162 4.91 -17.19 4.70
N LEU A 163 5.22 -16.82 3.45
CA LEU A 163 4.96 -17.56 2.22
C LEU A 163 3.48 -17.75 1.86
N ALA A 164 2.57 -17.10 2.61
CA ALA A 164 1.15 -17.09 2.28
C ALA A 164 0.91 -16.32 0.97
N ALA A 165 0.02 -16.85 0.13
CA ALA A 165 -0.46 -16.16 -1.05
C ALA A 165 -1.24 -14.91 -0.66
N VAL A 166 -1.00 -13.81 -1.36
CA VAL A 166 -1.58 -12.51 -0.99
C VAL A 166 -3.01 -12.35 -1.48
N SER A 167 -3.34 -13.01 -2.60
CA SER A 167 -4.66 -13.00 -3.23
C SER A 167 -5.69 -13.85 -2.49
N ARG A 168 -5.27 -14.95 -1.85
CA ARG A 168 -6.17 -16.00 -1.33
C ARG A 168 -6.92 -15.61 -0.05
N ALA A 169 -6.48 -14.58 0.66
CA ALA A 169 -7.17 -14.12 1.86
C ALA A 169 -8.35 -13.20 1.49
N PRO A 170 -9.57 -13.46 2.00
CA PRO A 170 -10.75 -12.68 1.67
C PRO A 170 -10.56 -11.20 2.07
N PRO A 171 -11.27 -10.27 1.41
CA PRO A 171 -11.25 -8.87 1.80
C PRO A 171 -11.84 -8.67 3.19
N ALA A 172 -11.11 -8.00 4.08
CA ALA A 172 -11.58 -7.62 5.41
C ALA A 172 -12.64 -6.50 5.33
N PRO A 173 -13.52 -6.36 6.34
CA PRO A 173 -14.48 -5.25 6.37
C PRO A 173 -13.83 -3.86 6.25
N SER A 174 -12.63 -3.69 6.83
CA SER A 174 -11.85 -2.45 6.72
C SER A 174 -11.41 -2.13 5.29
N GLU A 175 -11.27 -3.14 4.42
CA GLU A 175 -10.94 -2.96 3.01
C GLU A 175 -12.16 -2.51 2.18
N ARG A 176 -13.38 -2.72 2.68
CA ARG A 176 -14.61 -2.24 2.02
C ARG A 176 -15.01 -0.84 2.48
N ARG A 177 -14.68 -0.49 3.72
CA ARG A 177 -15.06 0.78 4.35
C ARG A 177 -14.59 1.98 3.52
N HIS A 178 -15.53 2.87 3.20
CA HIS A 178 -15.34 4.09 2.40
C HIS A 178 -14.65 3.88 1.02
N ALA A 179 -14.61 2.66 0.48
CA ALA A 179 -13.96 2.40 -0.81
C ALA A 179 -14.61 3.21 -1.94
N GLU A 180 -15.94 3.37 -1.89
CA GLU A 180 -16.74 4.19 -2.79
C GLU A 180 -16.30 5.65 -2.83
N LEU A 181 -16.20 6.25 -1.64
CA LEU A 181 -15.82 7.64 -1.50
C LEU A 181 -14.36 7.87 -1.94
N LEU A 182 -13.47 6.91 -1.65
CA LEU A 182 -12.10 6.94 -2.15
C LEU A 182 -12.05 6.88 -3.68
N ILE A 183 -12.87 6.03 -4.31
CA ILE A 183 -12.96 5.93 -5.77
C ILE A 183 -13.50 7.24 -6.36
N ALA A 184 -14.53 7.83 -5.76
CA ALA A 184 -15.06 9.14 -6.18
C ALA A 184 -13.99 10.24 -6.07
N THR A 185 -13.19 10.21 -5.02
CA THR A 185 -12.09 11.15 -4.80
C THR A 185 -10.97 10.96 -5.82
N MET A 186 -10.56 9.72 -6.09
CA MET A 186 -9.60 9.38 -7.14
C MET A 186 -10.08 9.85 -8.51
N LYS A 187 -11.37 9.68 -8.81
CA LYS A 187 -11.99 10.18 -10.05
C LYS A 187 -11.93 11.71 -10.13
N ALA A 188 -12.25 12.42 -9.05
CA ALA A 188 -12.19 13.88 -9.01
C ALA A 188 -10.76 14.40 -9.23
N ILE A 189 -9.74 13.70 -8.73
CA ILE A 189 -8.32 14.03 -8.98
C ILE A 189 -7.98 13.88 -10.46
N ASN A 190 -8.41 12.80 -11.12
CA ASN A 190 -8.19 12.61 -12.56
C ASN A 190 -8.95 13.67 -13.38
N ASP A 191 -10.23 13.91 -13.06
CA ASP A 191 -11.03 14.94 -13.73
C ASP A 191 -10.40 16.35 -13.55
N ALA A 192 -9.75 16.62 -12.42
CA ALA A 192 -9.03 17.87 -12.16
C ALA A 192 -7.72 18.00 -12.97
N GLU A 193 -7.00 16.90 -13.22
CA GLU A 193 -5.83 16.87 -14.10
C GLU A 193 -6.24 17.16 -15.56
N GLU A 194 -7.37 16.60 -15.99
CA GLU A 194 -7.86 16.75 -17.35
C GLU A 194 -8.67 18.05 -17.59
N GLY A 195 -8.77 18.91 -16.57
CA GLY A 195 -9.49 20.19 -16.66
C GLY A 195 -11.02 20.06 -16.74
N ARG A 196 -11.58 18.92 -16.36
CA ARG A 196 -13.03 18.61 -16.43
C ARG A 196 -13.73 18.62 -15.06
N GLY A 197 -12.97 18.72 -13.97
CA GLY A 197 -13.48 18.65 -12.60
C GLY A 197 -13.99 19.98 -12.03
N GLN A 198 -14.84 19.89 -11.00
CA GLN A 198 -15.30 21.05 -10.21
C GLN A 198 -14.20 21.60 -9.27
N THR A 199 -13.19 20.80 -8.97
CA THR A 199 -12.02 21.16 -8.17
C THR A 199 -10.79 21.17 -9.07
N THR A 200 -9.85 22.08 -8.81
CA THR A 200 -8.59 22.16 -9.54
C THR A 200 -7.51 21.30 -8.89
N LEU A 201 -6.56 20.82 -9.70
CA LEU A 201 -5.39 20.10 -9.19
C LEU A 201 -4.57 20.93 -8.20
N ALA A 202 -4.51 22.26 -8.41
CA ALA A 202 -3.87 23.19 -7.50
C ALA A 202 -4.54 23.18 -6.11
N LYS A 203 -5.88 23.19 -6.06
CA LYS A 203 -6.62 23.17 -4.81
C LYS A 203 -6.47 21.84 -4.06
N LEU A 204 -6.40 20.73 -4.79
CA LEU A 204 -6.10 19.41 -4.22
C LEU A 204 -4.69 19.35 -3.62
N LYS A 205 -3.68 19.86 -4.34
CA LYS A 205 -2.30 19.94 -3.84
C LYS A 205 -2.19 20.86 -2.61
N GLU A 206 -2.89 21.99 -2.61
CA GLU A 206 -2.99 22.90 -1.46
C GLU A 206 -3.60 22.20 -0.24
N ALA A 207 -4.70 21.48 -0.41
CA ALA A 207 -5.32 20.70 0.66
C ALA A 207 -4.38 19.63 1.22
N ILE A 208 -3.67 18.91 0.36
CA ILE A 208 -2.67 17.92 0.78
C ILE A 208 -1.58 18.59 1.64
N ARG A 209 -1.02 19.72 1.22
CA ARG A 209 0.01 20.43 2.00
C ARG A 209 -0.53 20.90 3.35
N PHE A 210 -1.72 21.51 3.35
CA PHE A 210 -2.38 21.96 4.57
C PHE A 210 -2.52 20.82 5.59
N LEU A 211 -3.09 19.68 5.18
CA LEU A 211 -3.30 18.53 6.05
C LEU A 211 -2.00 18.00 6.69
N TRP A 212 -0.88 18.13 5.98
CA TRP A 212 0.41 17.61 6.42
C TRP A 212 1.34 18.69 6.99
N THR A 213 0.87 19.92 7.13
CA THR A 213 1.59 21.01 7.80
C THR A 213 1.46 20.86 9.32
N ALA A 214 2.53 21.16 10.05
CA ALA A 214 2.50 21.14 11.51
C ALA A 214 1.55 22.22 12.06
N SER A 215 0.60 21.80 12.89
CA SER A 215 -0.32 22.71 13.56
C SER A 215 0.43 23.54 14.61
N PRO A 216 0.26 24.87 14.65
CA PRO A 216 0.91 25.74 15.63
C PRO A 216 0.61 25.34 17.09
N ASN A 217 -0.56 24.75 17.33
CA ASN A 217 -1.05 24.42 18.67
C ASN A 217 -0.53 23.07 19.19
N THR A 218 -0.26 22.11 18.29
CA THR A 218 0.04 20.72 18.69
C THR A 218 1.39 20.21 18.19
N LEU A 219 2.05 20.95 17.29
CA LEU A 219 3.26 20.53 16.56
C LEU A 219 3.07 19.22 15.77
N ARG A 220 1.83 18.76 15.61
CA ARG A 220 1.46 17.59 14.81
C ARG A 220 0.83 18.02 13.50
N PRO A 221 0.88 17.20 12.46
CA PRO A 221 0.16 17.46 11.22
C PRO A 221 -1.31 17.80 11.48
N GLU A 222 -1.85 18.81 10.79
CA GLU A 222 -3.28 19.18 10.89
C GLU A 222 -4.19 17.95 10.73
N ILE A 223 -3.80 16.96 9.90
CA ILE A 223 -4.55 15.72 9.70
C ILE A 223 -4.87 14.95 10.99
N ASP A 224 -4.02 15.05 12.03
CA ASP A 224 -4.25 14.41 13.33
C ASP A 224 -5.42 15.03 14.11
N LEU A 225 -5.83 16.25 13.76
CA LEU A 225 -6.99 16.93 14.33
C LEU A 225 -8.31 16.44 13.71
N PHE A 226 -8.26 15.61 12.66
CA PHE A 226 -9.44 15.23 11.89
C PHE A 226 -9.86 13.77 12.14
N GLY A 227 -11.15 13.58 12.42
CA GLY A 227 -11.71 12.31 12.93
C GLY A 227 -12.15 11.28 11.88
N VAL A 228 -11.88 11.52 10.58
CA VAL A 228 -12.41 10.70 9.48
C VAL A 228 -11.95 9.24 9.59
N GLU A 229 -10.64 9.01 9.66
CA GLU A 229 -10.03 7.74 10.05
C GLU A 229 -8.61 8.00 10.57
N CYS A 230 -8.31 7.70 11.83
CA CYS A 230 -6.94 7.68 12.34
C CYS A 230 -6.35 6.27 12.18
N PRO A 231 -5.38 6.06 11.27
CA PRO A 231 -4.71 4.77 11.12
C PRO A 231 -4.04 4.34 12.43
N PHE A 232 -3.94 3.03 12.67
CA PHE A 232 -3.05 2.53 13.72
C PHE A 232 -1.58 2.78 13.35
N GLY A 233 -0.81 3.30 14.30
CA GLY A 233 0.61 3.62 14.13
C GLY A 233 0.89 5.10 14.34
N ARG A 234 2.16 5.46 14.59
CA ARG A 234 2.54 6.87 14.69
C ARG A 234 2.44 7.54 13.33
N THR A 235 1.85 8.72 13.27
CA THR A 235 1.98 9.66 12.18
C THR A 235 3.46 10.03 12.06
N SER A 236 4.18 9.47 11.08
CA SER A 236 5.48 10.01 10.71
C SER A 236 5.21 11.34 10.02
N ILE A 237 5.71 12.44 10.58
CA ILE A 237 5.73 13.72 9.86
C ILE A 237 6.41 13.44 8.51
N PRO A 238 5.77 13.77 7.38
CA PRO A 238 6.35 13.50 6.08
C PRO A 238 7.69 14.22 5.99
N VAL A 239 8.73 13.46 5.61
CA VAL A 239 10.11 13.96 5.47
C VAL A 239 10.21 15.00 4.34
N THR A 240 9.18 15.10 3.50
CA THR A 240 9.10 15.99 2.33
C THR A 240 7.79 16.76 2.37
N GLU A 241 7.84 18.03 2.80
CA GLU A 241 6.67 18.91 2.88
C GLU A 241 5.99 19.10 1.51
N ASP A 242 6.77 19.10 0.43
CA ASP A 242 6.27 19.31 -0.93
C ASP A 242 5.57 18.09 -1.55
N ALA A 243 5.84 16.88 -1.05
CA ALA A 243 5.37 15.63 -1.65
C ALA A 243 4.90 14.58 -0.62
N PRO A 244 4.05 14.96 0.36
CA PRO A 244 3.78 14.13 1.53
C PRO A 244 3.24 12.75 1.14
N MET A 245 2.36 12.68 0.14
CA MET A 245 1.71 11.44 -0.33
C MET A 245 2.68 10.32 -0.73
N THR A 246 3.92 10.64 -1.13
CA THR A 246 4.92 9.62 -1.51
C THR A 246 5.53 8.88 -0.32
N ALA A 247 5.60 9.53 0.84
CA ALA A 247 6.16 8.98 2.07
C ALA A 247 5.12 8.21 2.91
N LEU A 248 3.83 8.43 2.64
CA LEU A 248 2.74 7.89 3.44
C LEU A 248 2.50 6.39 3.19
N SER A 249 2.11 5.69 4.26
CA SER A 249 1.50 4.37 4.13
C SER A 249 0.17 4.47 3.38
N VAL A 250 -0.31 3.36 2.79
CA VAL A 250 -1.60 3.35 2.09
C VAL A 250 -2.75 3.78 2.99
N THR A 251 -2.71 3.45 4.29
CA THR A 251 -3.73 3.89 5.24
C THR A 251 -3.72 5.40 5.43
N TRP A 252 -2.54 6.01 5.58
CA TRP A 252 -2.43 7.47 5.67
C TRP A 252 -2.81 8.18 4.37
N ARG A 253 -2.52 7.56 3.20
CA ARG A 253 -3.02 8.05 1.90
C ARG A 253 -4.54 7.99 1.85
N CYS A 254 -5.16 6.89 2.31
CA CYS A 254 -6.62 6.80 2.42
C CYS A 254 -7.19 7.90 3.30
N SER A 255 -6.67 8.08 4.52
CA SER A 255 -7.14 9.11 5.45
C SER A 255 -7.01 10.50 4.85
N THR A 256 -5.88 10.79 4.18
CA THR A 256 -5.67 12.07 3.48
C THR A 256 -6.77 12.31 2.43
N LEU A 257 -7.05 11.32 1.58
CA LEU A 257 -8.06 11.47 0.53
C LEU A 257 -9.48 11.57 1.10
N LEU A 258 -9.82 10.81 2.15
CA LEU A 258 -11.13 10.92 2.79
C LEU A 258 -11.33 12.29 3.46
N THR A 259 -10.32 12.84 4.11
CA THR A 259 -10.39 14.18 4.70
C THR A 259 -10.53 15.25 3.61
N ILE A 260 -9.79 15.14 2.50
CA ILE A 260 -9.96 16.04 1.35
C ILE A 260 -11.38 15.93 0.78
N ALA A 261 -11.91 14.71 0.67
CA ALA A 261 -13.27 14.49 0.21
C ALA A 261 -14.28 15.20 1.11
N GLN A 262 -14.16 15.06 2.43
CA GLN A 262 -15.02 15.76 3.39
C GLN A 262 -14.91 17.29 3.29
N MET A 263 -13.68 17.81 3.25
CA MET A 263 -13.40 19.25 3.18
C MET A 263 -14.01 19.88 1.94
N LEU A 264 -13.79 19.26 0.78
CA LEU A 264 -14.20 19.76 -0.53
C LEU A 264 -15.55 19.21 -1.01
N ASP A 265 -16.22 18.42 -0.17
CA ASP A 265 -17.48 17.73 -0.45
C ASP A 265 -17.48 16.87 -1.73
N ILE A 266 -16.35 16.23 -2.02
CA ILE A 266 -16.19 15.40 -3.21
C ILE A 266 -17.05 14.14 -3.06
N GLY A 267 -17.89 13.85 -4.06
CA GLY A 267 -18.74 12.66 -4.04
C GLY A 267 -19.77 12.67 -2.92
N ASN A 268 -20.22 13.85 -2.47
CA ASN A 268 -21.15 14.02 -1.35
C ASN A 268 -20.60 13.44 -0.04
N ALA A 269 -19.28 13.57 0.17
CA ALA A 269 -18.58 13.07 1.34
C ALA A 269 -19.20 13.51 2.66
N ARG A 270 -19.76 14.72 2.72
CA ARG A 270 -20.34 15.27 3.95
C ARG A 270 -21.61 14.54 4.39
N SER A 271 -22.29 13.86 3.48
CA SER A 271 -23.43 13.00 3.83
C SER A 271 -23.01 11.69 4.51
N ASP A 272 -21.82 11.16 4.18
CA ASP A 272 -21.28 9.91 4.75
C ASP A 272 -20.46 10.18 6.02
N LEU A 273 -19.57 11.19 5.96
CA LEU A 273 -18.61 11.51 7.03
C LEU A 273 -19.08 12.62 7.98
N GLY A 274 -20.19 13.29 7.66
CA GLY A 274 -20.59 14.54 8.31
C GLY A 274 -19.82 15.77 7.79
N PRO A 275 -20.27 16.99 8.12
CA PRO A 275 -19.55 18.21 7.76
C PRO A 275 -18.17 18.28 8.46
N PRO A 276 -17.17 18.92 7.83
CA PRO A 276 -15.90 19.20 8.50
C PRO A 276 -16.10 20.16 9.67
N ASP A 277 -15.22 20.09 10.67
CA ASP A 277 -15.19 21.03 11.79
C ASP A 277 -15.02 22.49 11.32
N GLN A 278 -15.59 23.45 12.03
CA GLN A 278 -15.48 24.87 11.68
C GLN A 278 -14.03 25.36 11.67
N TRP A 279 -13.19 24.83 12.57
CA TRP A 279 -11.75 25.07 12.57
C TRP A 279 -11.09 24.64 11.27
N LEU A 280 -11.45 23.47 10.75
CA LEU A 280 -10.87 22.92 9.52
C LEU A 280 -11.16 23.82 8.32
N ILE A 281 -12.40 24.29 8.19
CA ILE A 281 -12.79 25.22 7.14
C ILE A 281 -11.99 26.53 7.29
N TRP A 282 -11.94 27.08 8.50
CA TRP A 282 -11.23 28.34 8.79
C TRP A 282 -9.73 28.24 8.49
N ALA A 283 -9.05 27.23 9.03
CA ALA A 283 -7.61 27.05 8.89
C ALA A 283 -7.19 26.81 7.44
N PHE A 284 -7.95 26.01 6.69
CA PHE A 284 -7.67 25.78 5.28
C PHE A 284 -7.88 27.03 4.42
N THR A 285 -8.93 27.82 4.67
CA THR A 285 -9.14 29.08 3.92
C THR A 285 -8.00 30.08 4.13
N ARG A 286 -7.42 30.11 5.34
CA ARG A 286 -6.28 30.97 5.68
C ARG A 286 -4.96 30.45 5.12
N PHE A 287 -4.81 29.14 4.99
CA PHE A 287 -3.65 28.53 4.33
C PHE A 287 -3.55 28.92 2.84
N GLY A 288 -4.69 29.05 2.15
CA GLY A 288 -4.77 29.36 0.73
C GLY A 288 -4.89 30.83 0.32
N GLY A 289 -5.02 31.77 1.27
CA GLY A 289 -5.44 33.15 0.97
C GLY A 289 -4.99 34.22 1.97
N ARG A 290 -5.14 35.50 1.59
CA ARG A 290 -4.72 36.68 2.36
C ARG A 290 -5.29 36.66 3.79
N ASN A 291 -4.41 36.88 4.75
CA ASN A 291 -4.75 37.12 6.16
C ASN A 291 -5.81 38.23 6.26
N ASP A 292 -7.00 37.87 6.71
CA ASP A 292 -7.91 38.82 7.34
C ASP A 292 -7.58 38.83 8.85
N PRO A 293 -6.94 39.90 9.37
CA PRO A 293 -6.52 39.98 10.76
C PRO A 293 -7.70 40.08 11.73
N ASP A 294 -8.90 40.46 11.28
CA ASP A 294 -10.02 40.81 12.16
C ASP A 294 -10.98 39.64 12.47
N ARG A 295 -10.75 38.46 11.87
CA ARG A 295 -11.61 37.30 12.08
C ARG A 295 -11.13 36.45 13.25
N ILE A 296 -11.90 36.44 14.34
CA ILE A 296 -11.63 35.61 15.53
C ILE A 296 -11.57 34.13 15.11
N PRO A 297 -10.49 33.41 15.44
CA PRO A 297 -10.38 31.99 15.15
C PRO A 297 -11.42 31.18 15.94
N PRO A 298 -12.13 30.23 15.30
CA PRO A 298 -12.95 29.26 16.04
C PRO A 298 -12.07 28.42 16.99
N GLU A 299 -12.70 27.78 17.97
CA GLU A 299 -11.96 26.94 18.92
C GLU A 299 -11.29 25.76 18.19
N CYS A 300 -9.97 25.64 18.32
CA CYS A 300 -9.23 24.53 17.73
C CYS A 300 -9.69 23.23 18.41
N PRO A 301 -10.18 22.23 17.65
CA PRO A 301 -10.56 20.95 18.23
C PRO A 301 -9.35 20.35 18.93
N LYS A 302 -9.58 19.81 20.13
CA LYS A 302 -8.56 19.03 20.81
C LYS A 302 -8.33 17.78 19.98
N ALA A 303 -7.08 17.49 19.64
CA ALA A 303 -6.72 16.20 19.05
C ALA A 303 -7.30 15.11 19.95
N GLU A 304 -8.37 14.44 19.51
CA GLU A 304 -8.90 13.31 20.26
C GLU A 304 -7.78 12.28 20.27
N ARG A 305 -7.14 12.08 21.43
CA ARG A 305 -6.35 10.88 21.67
C ARG A 305 -7.33 9.71 21.64
N ARG A 306 -7.70 9.27 20.45
CA ARG A 306 -8.22 7.93 20.22
C ARG A 306 -7.05 6.96 20.28
N GLU A 307 -6.32 6.97 21.40
CA GLU A 307 -5.78 5.74 21.97
C GLU A 307 -6.99 4.89 22.40
N LYS A 308 -7.83 4.49 21.44
CA LYS A 308 -8.59 3.26 21.63
C LYS A 308 -7.50 2.21 21.66
N GLN A 309 -6.96 1.97 22.86
CA GLN A 309 -6.17 0.79 23.09
C GLN A 309 -7.00 -0.34 22.50
N PRO A 310 -6.47 -1.10 21.53
CA PRO A 310 -7.19 -2.24 21.01
C PRO A 310 -7.69 -3.02 22.23
N PRO A 311 -8.97 -3.46 22.25
CA PRO A 311 -9.55 -4.11 23.43
C PRO A 311 -8.54 -5.14 23.93
N ARG A 312 -7.95 -4.83 25.09
CA ARG A 312 -6.87 -5.66 25.62
C ARG A 312 -7.50 -6.98 25.96
N ARG A 313 -6.90 -8.07 25.47
CA ARG A 313 -7.29 -9.41 25.92
C ARG A 313 -7.11 -9.45 27.43
N SER A 314 -7.98 -10.18 28.13
CA SER A 314 -7.87 -10.30 29.57
C SER A 314 -6.53 -10.95 29.95
N ASP A 315 -6.02 -10.66 31.15
CA ASP A 315 -4.80 -11.32 31.65
C ASP A 315 -5.00 -12.85 31.71
N ALA A 316 -6.24 -13.30 31.95
CA ALA A 316 -6.61 -14.71 31.89
C ALA A 316 -6.45 -15.31 30.48
N ASP A 317 -6.82 -14.56 29.44
CA ASP A 317 -6.59 -14.98 28.05
C ASP A 317 -5.12 -15.04 27.69
N TYR A 318 -4.32 -14.05 28.14
CA TYR A 318 -2.88 -14.07 27.95
C TYR A 318 -2.23 -15.26 28.66
N LEU A 319 -2.64 -15.55 29.90
CA LEU A 319 -2.15 -16.67 30.67
C LEU A 319 -2.51 -18.00 30.00
N ARG A 320 -3.76 -18.15 29.54
CA ARG A 320 -4.21 -19.31 28.77
C ARG A 320 -3.38 -19.50 27.51
N LEU A 321 -3.19 -18.45 26.70
CA LEU A 321 -2.38 -18.52 25.49
C LEU A 321 -0.91 -18.87 25.78
N ALA A 322 -0.32 -18.31 26.83
CA ALA A 322 1.04 -18.61 27.25
C ALA A 322 1.19 -20.08 27.68
N ILE A 323 0.27 -20.59 28.49
CA ILE A 323 0.25 -22.00 28.92
C ILE A 323 0.11 -22.93 27.71
N THR A 324 -0.80 -22.62 26.79
CA THR A 324 -0.99 -23.40 25.56
C THR A 324 0.25 -23.35 24.66
N ALA A 325 0.90 -22.19 24.54
CA ALA A 325 2.13 -22.04 23.77
C ALA A 325 3.29 -22.87 24.35
N ILE A 326 3.48 -22.86 25.67
CA ILE A 326 4.55 -23.62 26.36
C ILE A 326 4.30 -25.13 26.23
N LYS A 327 3.03 -25.56 26.24
CA LYS A 327 2.65 -26.97 26.07
C LYS A 327 2.71 -27.45 24.62
N ASP A 328 2.79 -26.55 23.63
CA ASP A 328 2.88 -26.94 22.22
C ASP A 328 4.24 -27.63 21.95
N PRO A 329 4.26 -28.87 21.42
CA PRO A 329 5.51 -29.60 21.15
C PRO A 329 6.51 -28.86 20.24
N ARG A 330 6.03 -27.91 19.44
CA ARG A 330 6.86 -27.07 18.57
C ARG A 330 7.66 -26.05 19.36
N TRP A 331 7.19 -25.64 20.54
CA TRP A 331 7.89 -24.72 21.44
C TRP A 331 9.28 -25.25 21.82
N ASN A 332 9.36 -26.54 22.13
CA ASN A 332 10.62 -27.21 22.49
C ASN A 332 11.65 -27.25 21.35
N LYS A 333 11.19 -27.12 20.10
CA LYS A 333 12.04 -27.09 18.90
C LYS A 333 12.52 -25.69 18.54
N LEU A 334 12.08 -24.64 19.24
CA LEU A 334 12.43 -23.25 18.90
C LEU A 334 13.89 -22.91 19.28
N SER A 335 14.39 -23.47 20.39
CA SER A 335 15.75 -23.23 20.88
C SER A 335 16.82 -23.74 19.92
N THR A 336 16.51 -24.75 19.11
CA THR A 336 17.44 -25.34 18.13
C THR A 336 17.49 -24.60 16.79
N LEU A 337 16.58 -23.63 16.56
CA LEU A 337 16.53 -22.87 15.31
C LEU A 337 17.44 -21.64 15.34
N ALA A 338 18.02 -21.30 14.17
CA ALA A 338 18.72 -20.04 13.95
C ALA A 338 17.81 -18.82 14.22
N PRO A 339 18.34 -17.65 14.64
CA PRO A 339 17.53 -16.53 15.14
C PRO A 339 16.38 -16.07 14.23
N ARG A 340 16.64 -15.95 12.91
CA ARG A 340 15.61 -15.56 11.92
C ARG A 340 14.51 -16.60 11.77
N ASN A 341 14.88 -17.89 11.79
CA ASN A 341 13.93 -19.00 11.65
C ASN A 341 13.15 -19.22 12.94
N ARG A 342 13.79 -19.02 14.10
CA ARG A 342 13.15 -19.00 15.42
C ARG A 342 12.07 -17.93 15.49
N SER A 343 12.38 -16.70 15.08
CA SER A 343 11.42 -15.60 15.04
C SER A 343 10.21 -15.94 14.14
N LYS A 344 10.45 -16.46 12.93
CA LYS A 344 9.36 -16.93 12.04
C LYS A 344 8.50 -18.03 12.65
N ALA A 345 9.12 -19.00 13.31
CA ALA A 345 8.43 -20.12 13.95
C ALA A 345 7.57 -19.64 15.14
N ILE A 346 8.09 -18.73 15.96
CA ILE A 346 7.33 -18.07 17.04
C ILE A 346 6.12 -17.33 16.46
N SER A 347 6.31 -16.51 15.42
CA SER A 347 5.20 -15.77 14.80
C SER A 347 4.13 -16.68 14.18
N ARG A 348 4.51 -17.86 13.67
CA ARG A 348 3.57 -18.85 13.15
C ARG A 348 2.77 -19.51 14.26
N LEU A 349 3.45 -19.99 15.31
CA LEU A 349 2.82 -20.58 16.48
C LEU A 349 1.83 -19.60 17.15
N ALA A 350 2.27 -18.35 17.34
CA ALA A 350 1.40 -17.31 17.91
C ALA A 350 0.12 -17.14 17.07
N ARG A 351 0.23 -17.03 15.74
CA ARG A 351 -0.94 -16.87 14.86
C ARG A 351 -1.94 -18.01 14.99
N GLU A 352 -1.47 -19.25 15.00
CA GLU A 352 -2.35 -20.43 15.09
C GLU A 352 -3.08 -20.51 16.45
N LEU A 353 -2.39 -20.16 17.54
CA LEU A 353 -3.01 -20.08 18.86
C LEU A 353 -4.04 -18.96 18.96
N LEU A 354 -3.75 -17.81 18.34
CA LEU A 354 -4.67 -16.67 18.29
C LEU A 354 -5.92 -17.02 17.46
N SER A 355 -5.78 -17.67 16.31
CA SER A 355 -6.92 -18.07 15.46
C SER A 355 -7.78 -19.17 16.09
N SER A 356 -7.17 -20.10 16.82
CA SER A 356 -7.90 -21.19 17.51
C SER A 356 -8.71 -20.67 18.70
N SER A 357 -8.25 -19.60 19.34
CA SER A 357 -8.99 -18.92 20.42
C SER A 357 -10.17 -18.12 19.90
N GLU A 358 -10.07 -17.50 18.73
CA GLU A 358 -11.16 -16.70 18.14
C GLU A 358 -12.33 -17.60 17.70
N ALA A 359 -12.04 -18.81 17.21
CA ALA A 359 -13.04 -19.83 16.90
C ALA A 359 -13.76 -20.41 18.14
N GLN A 360 -13.19 -20.28 19.34
CA GLN A 360 -13.81 -20.73 20.60
C GLN A 360 -14.71 -19.66 21.23
N THR A 361 -14.52 -18.39 20.87
CA THR A 361 -15.36 -17.27 21.34
C THR A 361 -16.63 -17.06 20.54
N GLU A 362 -16.74 -17.66 19.35
CA GLU A 362 -17.97 -17.73 18.55
C GLU A 362 -18.78 -18.99 18.90
N THR A 363 -19.22 -19.14 20.15
CA THR A 363 -20.36 -20.03 20.45
C THR A 363 -21.65 -19.26 20.16
N PRO A 364 -22.61 -19.81 19.40
CA PRO A 364 -23.87 -19.13 19.13
C PRO A 364 -24.62 -18.93 20.45
N HIS A 365 -24.95 -17.68 20.78
CA HIS A 365 -25.95 -17.41 21.80
C HIS A 365 -27.31 -17.91 21.30
N PRO A 366 -28.12 -18.57 22.17
CA PRO A 366 -29.40 -19.16 21.81
C PRO A 366 -30.42 -18.15 21.30
#